data_AF-A0A2G2ACI9-F1
#
_entry.id   AF-A0A2G2ACI9-F1
#
_cell.length_a   1.000
_cell.length_b   1.000
_cell.length_c   1.000
_cell.angle_alpha   90.00
_cell.angle_beta   90.00
_cell.angle_gamma   90.00
#
_symmetry.space_group_name_H-M   'P 1'
#
loop_
_entity.id
_entity.type
_entity.pdbx_description
1 polymer ?
#
loop_
_entity_poly.entity_id
_entity_poly.type
_entity_poly.pdbx_seq_one_letter_code
_entity_poly.pdbx_strand_id
1 'polypeptide(L)'
;MNPVLLTAAAGAKKVFSNKYVIIAIIAIVSIWLIKGGISKAVRYFKEKNFDKNEAKDVNQIAQQYRAASNPSGSDWMIDWDGTNEDALELLAHQTKGHLESVARVYKQKFDETLTDRMRKELDTDDFQNWHNIVT
;
A
#
# COMPACT_ATOMS: atom_id res chain seq x y z
N MET A 1 -42.85 4.13 -35.16
CA MET A 1 -41.85 4.49 -34.13
C MET A 1 -42.52 4.43 -32.77
N ASN A 2 -41.92 3.72 -31.80
CA ASN A 2 -42.51 3.57 -30.47
C ASN A 2 -42.49 4.93 -29.72
N PRO A 3 -43.64 5.46 -29.26
CA PRO A 3 -43.70 6.76 -28.60
C PRO A 3 -42.81 6.84 -27.36
N VAL A 4 -42.57 5.73 -26.66
CA VAL A 4 -41.67 5.68 -25.49
C VAL A 4 -40.21 5.98 -25.87
N LEU A 5 -39.76 5.49 -27.02
CA LEU A 5 -38.40 5.76 -27.52
C LEU A 5 -38.24 7.22 -27.97
N LEU A 6 -39.30 7.82 -28.50
CA LEU A 6 -39.32 9.23 -28.89
C LEU A 6 -39.24 10.17 -27.68
N THR A 7 -39.99 9.87 -26.61
CA THR A 7 -39.98 10.68 -25.38
C THR A 7 -38.65 10.57 -24.64
N ALA A 8 -38.04 9.37 -24.61
CA ALA A 8 -36.71 9.16 -24.07
C ALA A 8 -35.63 9.92 -24.85
N ALA A 9 -35.69 9.90 -26.19
CA ALA A 9 -34.76 10.64 -27.04
C ALA A 9 -34.90 12.16 -26.91
N ALA A 10 -36.13 12.68 -26.75
CA ALA A 10 -36.40 14.10 -26.53
C ALA A 10 -35.90 14.58 -25.15
N GLY A 11 -36.10 13.76 -24.10
CA GLY A 11 -35.58 14.02 -22.76
C GLY A 11 -34.05 14.07 -22.72
N ALA A 12 -33.39 13.08 -23.36
CA ALA A 12 -31.93 13.05 -23.48
C ALA A 12 -31.39 14.29 -24.21
N LYS A 13 -31.97 14.68 -25.36
CA LYS A 13 -31.56 15.89 -26.09
C LYS A 13 -31.66 17.17 -25.25
N LYS A 14 -32.65 17.26 -24.35
CA LYS A 14 -32.84 18.43 -23.46
C LYS A 14 -31.83 18.50 -22.31
N VAL A 15 -31.38 17.35 -21.82
CA VAL A 15 -30.33 17.24 -20.80
C VAL A 15 -28.97 17.62 -21.40
N PHE A 16 -28.69 17.18 -22.63
CA PHE A 16 -27.43 17.46 -23.34
C PHE A 16 -27.38 18.80 -24.10
N SER A 17 -28.43 19.63 -24.04
CA SER A 17 -28.43 20.97 -24.64
C SER A 17 -28.11 22.09 -23.64
N ASN A 18 -28.20 21.81 -22.33
CA ASN A 18 -27.90 22.80 -21.30
C ASN A 18 -26.40 22.81 -20.97
N LYS A 19 -25.74 23.93 -21.26
CA LYS A 19 -24.30 24.13 -20.99
C LYS A 19 -23.90 23.82 -19.53
N TYR A 20 -24.75 24.13 -18.56
CA TYR A 20 -24.45 23.86 -17.14
C TYR A 20 -24.50 22.37 -16.80
N VAL A 21 -25.40 21.61 -17.42
CA VAL A 21 -25.52 20.16 -17.24
C VAL A 21 -24.34 19.45 -17.89
N ILE A 22 -23.94 19.88 -19.08
CA ILE A 22 -22.75 19.36 -19.76
C ILE A 22 -21.49 19.62 -18.92
N ILE A 23 -21.33 20.84 -18.39
CA ILE A 23 -20.21 21.18 -17.50
C ILE A 23 -20.20 20.29 -16.24
N ALA A 24 -21.36 20.07 -15.61
CA ALA A 24 -21.47 19.20 -14.44
C ALA A 24 -21.09 17.74 -14.73
N ILE A 25 -21.54 17.19 -15.87
CA ILE A 25 -21.17 15.83 -16.31
C ILE A 25 -19.66 15.74 -16.57
N ILE A 26 -19.08 16.72 -17.28
CA ILE A 26 -17.64 16.78 -17.54
C ILE A 26 -16.88 16.84 -16.22
N ALA A 27 -17.30 17.67 -15.25
CA ALA A 27 -16.65 17.76 -13.94
C ALA A 27 -16.66 16.42 -13.18
N ILE A 28 -17.79 15.69 -13.18
CA ILE A 28 -17.91 14.38 -12.52
C ILE A 28 -16.99 13.35 -13.18
N VAL A 29 -17.02 13.27 -14.52
CA VAL A 29 -16.14 12.36 -15.29
C VAL A 29 -14.67 12.70 -15.07
N SER A 30 -14.33 13.99 -15.02
CA SER A 30 -12.96 14.45 -14.75
C SER A 30 -12.49 14.03 -13.37
N ILE A 31 -13.30 14.21 -12.33
CA ILE A 31 -12.98 13.78 -10.96
C ILE A 31 -12.78 12.26 -10.88
N TRP A 32 -13.63 11.48 -11.57
CA TRP A 32 -13.52 10.02 -11.59
C TRP A 32 -12.23 9.54 -12.29
N LEU A 33 -11.90 10.14 -13.43
CA LEU A 33 -10.64 9.86 -14.15
C LEU A 33 -9.40 10.26 -13.33
N ILE A 34 -9.47 11.40 -12.63
CA ILE A 34 -8.39 11.87 -11.75
C ILE A 34 -8.20 10.87 -10.58
N LYS A 35 -9.27 10.43 -9.91
CA LYS A 35 -9.17 9.43 -8.82
C LYS A 35 -8.55 8.11 -9.27
N GLY A 36 -8.86 7.63 -10.48
CA GLY A 36 -8.25 6.43 -11.05
C GLY A 36 -6.80 6.61 -11.54
N GLY A 37 -6.44 7.83 -11.97
CA GLY A 37 -5.10 8.18 -12.46
C GLY A 37 -4.10 8.51 -11.35
N ILE A 38 -4.55 9.07 -10.23
CA ILE A 38 -3.68 9.48 -9.10
C ILE A 38 -2.90 8.30 -8.53
N SER A 39 -3.50 7.13 -8.36
CA SER A 39 -2.80 5.95 -7.83
C SER A 39 -1.64 5.50 -8.73
N LYS A 40 -1.83 5.58 -10.06
CA LYS A 40 -0.79 5.26 -11.04
C LYS A 40 0.28 6.35 -11.13
N ALA A 41 -0.11 7.62 -11.07
CA ALA A 41 0.81 8.75 -11.11
C ALA A 41 1.68 8.84 -9.85
N VAL A 42 1.11 8.59 -8.67
CA VAL A 42 1.85 8.47 -7.40
C VAL A 42 2.87 7.33 -7.49
N ARG A 43 2.48 6.18 -8.05
CA ARG A 43 3.40 5.06 -8.24
C ARG A 43 4.55 5.39 -9.21
N TYR A 44 4.27 6.06 -10.32
CA TYR A 44 5.27 6.49 -11.30
C TYR A 44 6.24 7.57 -10.77
N PHE A 45 5.74 8.53 -9.99
CA PHE A 45 6.58 9.54 -9.33
C PHE A 45 7.45 8.95 -8.23
N LYS A 46 6.96 7.91 -7.55
CA LYS A 46 7.73 7.15 -6.57
C LYS A 46 8.81 6.32 -7.27
N GLU A 47 8.49 5.60 -8.34
CA GLU A 47 9.45 4.82 -9.12
C GLU A 47 10.60 5.65 -9.72
N LYS A 48 10.40 6.94 -10.02
CA LYS A 48 11.45 7.82 -10.58
C LYS A 48 12.50 8.29 -9.56
N ASN A 49 12.18 8.27 -8.28
CA ASN A 49 13.11 8.65 -7.20
C ASN A 49 13.60 7.45 -6.38
N PHE A 50 13.17 6.22 -6.74
CA PHE A 50 13.56 5.00 -6.06
C PHE A 50 14.60 4.25 -6.89
N ASP A 51 15.79 4.03 -6.33
CA ASP A 51 16.80 3.17 -6.94
C ASP A 51 16.23 1.74 -7.02
N LYS A 52 16.35 1.09 -8.18
CA LYS A 52 15.89 -0.30 -8.36
C LYS A 52 16.66 -1.27 -7.46
N ASN A 53 17.91 -0.96 -7.13
CA ASN A 53 18.71 -1.73 -6.19
C ASN A 53 18.19 -1.56 -4.76
N GLU A 54 17.89 -0.32 -4.35
CA GLU A 54 17.23 -0.04 -3.07
C GLU A 54 15.85 -0.72 -3.01
N ALA A 55 15.07 -0.67 -4.10
CA ALA A 55 13.78 -1.35 -4.19
C ALA A 55 13.90 -2.87 -4.04
N LYS A 56 14.95 -3.49 -4.61
CA LYS A 56 15.24 -4.92 -4.44
C LYS A 56 15.62 -5.23 -3.00
N ASP A 57 16.44 -4.37 -2.39
CA ASP A 57 16.92 -4.51 -1.02
C ASP A 57 15.77 -4.40 0.00
N VAL A 58 14.93 -3.36 -0.09
CA VAL A 58 13.77 -3.20 0.81
C VAL A 58 12.74 -4.33 0.66
N ASN A 59 12.58 -4.90 -0.54
CA ASN A 59 11.72 -6.07 -0.75
C ASN A 59 12.28 -7.30 -0.05
N GLN A 60 13.59 -7.49 -0.10
CA GLN A 60 14.28 -8.58 0.54
C GLN A 60 14.22 -8.45 2.07
N ILE A 61 14.53 -7.27 2.62
CA ILE A 61 14.46 -6.99 4.05
C ILE A 61 13.05 -7.24 4.58
N ALA A 62 12.01 -6.78 3.88
CA ALA A 62 10.62 -7.03 4.28
C ALA A 62 10.26 -8.53 4.33
N GLN A 63 10.76 -9.33 3.37
CA GLN A 63 10.56 -10.78 3.38
C GLN A 63 11.34 -11.46 4.51
N GLN A 64 12.55 -11.00 4.79
CA GLN A 64 13.38 -11.50 5.88
C GLN A 64 12.73 -11.23 7.24
N TYR A 65 12.12 -10.07 7.44
CA TYR A 65 11.30 -9.80 8.64
C TYR A 65 10.18 -10.83 8.79
N ARG A 66 9.44 -11.13 7.71
CA ARG A 66 8.36 -12.13 7.76
C ARG A 66 8.88 -13.53 8.09
N ALA A 67 10.04 -13.91 7.54
CA ALA A 67 10.65 -15.21 7.77
C ALA A 67 11.23 -15.33 9.20
N ALA A 68 11.84 -14.26 9.72
CA ALA A 68 12.34 -14.23 11.10
C ALA A 68 11.20 -14.31 12.11
N SER A 69 10.06 -13.69 11.82
CA SER A 69 8.84 -13.80 12.63
C SER A 69 8.05 -15.10 12.43
N ASN A 70 8.34 -15.90 11.40
CA ASN A 70 7.61 -17.13 11.08
C ASN A 70 8.57 -18.24 10.62
N PRO A 71 9.33 -18.86 11.54
CA PRO A 71 10.32 -19.88 11.21
C PRO A 71 9.75 -21.07 10.43
N SER A 72 8.48 -21.44 10.64
CA SER A 72 7.81 -22.53 9.91
C SER A 72 7.44 -22.16 8.47
N GLY A 73 7.39 -20.86 8.16
CA GLY A 73 6.94 -20.33 6.87
C GLY A 73 5.45 -20.51 6.59
N SER A 74 4.68 -21.03 7.56
CA SER A 74 3.24 -21.24 7.41
C SER A 74 2.48 -20.03 7.96
N ASP A 75 1.69 -19.35 7.14
CA ASP A 75 1.02 -18.10 7.55
C ASP A 75 0.12 -18.25 8.78
N TRP A 76 -0.49 -19.42 8.98
CA TRP A 76 -1.35 -19.71 10.14
C TRP A 76 -0.58 -20.03 11.43
N MET A 77 0.71 -20.35 11.32
CA MET A 77 1.56 -20.70 12.46
C MET A 77 2.30 -19.50 13.03
N ILE A 78 2.34 -18.36 12.34
CA ILE A 78 3.20 -17.24 12.73
C ILE A 78 3.00 -16.80 14.19
N ASP A 79 1.78 -16.82 14.69
CA ASP A 79 1.51 -16.39 16.07
C ASP A 79 1.80 -17.51 17.11
N TRP A 80 2.40 -18.64 16.71
CA TRP A 80 2.58 -19.84 17.53
C TRP A 80 3.95 -20.50 17.44
N ASP A 81 4.68 -20.34 16.33
CA ASP A 81 5.92 -21.09 16.05
C ASP A 81 7.20 -20.38 16.48
N GLY A 82 7.06 -19.24 17.15
CA GLY A 82 8.14 -18.48 17.77
C GLY A 82 8.80 -17.49 16.82
N THR A 83 9.79 -16.77 17.34
CA THR A 83 10.51 -15.73 16.60
C THR A 83 12.01 -15.93 16.69
N ASN A 84 12.72 -15.61 15.61
CA ASN A 84 14.16 -15.52 15.57
C ASN A 84 14.61 -14.08 15.89
N GLU A 85 14.75 -13.76 17.18
CA GLU A 85 15.07 -12.42 17.68
C GLU A 85 16.44 -11.90 17.19
N ASP A 86 17.47 -12.76 17.15
CA ASP A 86 18.80 -12.41 16.60
C ASP A 86 18.71 -11.92 15.15
N ALA A 87 17.87 -12.57 14.34
CA ALA A 87 17.65 -12.15 12.96
C ALA A 87 16.88 -10.82 12.89
N LEU A 88 15.92 -10.59 13.79
CA LEU A 88 15.19 -9.31 13.87
C LEU A 88 16.09 -8.15 14.25
N GLU A 89 17.04 -8.36 15.16
CA GLU A 89 18.04 -7.34 15.55
C GLU A 89 18.96 -6.99 14.36
N LEU A 90 19.49 -8.00 13.65
CA LEU A 90 20.31 -7.77 12.46
C LEU A 90 19.52 -6.99 11.39
N LEU A 91 18.26 -7.35 11.17
CA LEU A 91 17.38 -6.65 10.23
C LEU A 91 17.09 -5.21 10.68
N ALA A 92 17.02 -4.95 11.98
CA ALA A 92 16.87 -3.60 12.51
C ALA A 92 18.03 -2.70 12.05
N HIS A 93 19.26 -3.18 12.19
CA HIS A 93 20.44 -2.47 11.72
C HIS A 93 20.44 -2.23 10.20
N GLN A 94 19.99 -3.21 9.41
CA GLN A 94 19.86 -3.07 7.95
C GLN A 94 18.73 -2.10 7.54
N THR A 95 17.71 -1.97 8.38
CA THR A 95 16.54 -1.12 8.12
C THR A 95 16.79 0.34 8.49
N LYS A 96 17.83 0.62 9.30
CA LYS A 96 18.18 1.96 9.75
C LYS A 96 18.32 2.93 8.57
N GLY A 97 17.59 4.05 8.62
CA GLY A 97 17.55 5.05 7.55
C GLY A 97 16.58 4.75 6.39
N HIS A 98 16.01 3.54 6.32
CA HIS A 98 15.07 3.12 5.27
C HIS A 98 13.74 2.56 5.82
N LEU A 99 13.46 2.73 7.11
CA LEU A 99 12.26 2.19 7.79
C LEU A 99 10.95 2.46 7.05
N GLU A 100 10.72 3.70 6.60
CA GLU A 100 9.47 4.05 5.90
C GLU A 100 9.27 3.23 4.62
N SER A 101 10.36 2.95 3.91
CA SER A 101 10.34 2.17 2.68
C SER A 101 10.12 0.69 2.96
N VAL A 102 10.83 0.12 3.93
CA VAL A 102 10.67 -1.28 4.35
C VAL A 102 9.27 -1.53 4.91
N ALA A 103 8.80 -0.71 5.85
CA ALA A 103 7.49 -0.85 6.48
C ALA A 103 6.34 -0.75 5.48
N ARG A 104 6.46 0.12 4.48
CA ARG A 104 5.48 0.23 3.39
C ARG A 104 5.44 -1.04 2.53
N VAL A 105 6.59 -1.58 2.15
CA VAL A 105 6.67 -2.80 1.34
C VAL A 105 6.16 -4.00 2.13
N TYR A 106 6.50 -4.08 3.41
CA TYR A 106 5.98 -5.10 4.33
C TYR A 106 4.45 -5.08 4.35
N LYS A 107 3.84 -3.91 4.58
CA LYS A 107 2.38 -3.74 4.58
C LYS A 107 1.74 -4.13 3.26
N GLN A 108 2.36 -3.79 2.13
CA GLN A 108 1.83 -4.16 0.81
C GLN A 108 1.89 -5.66 0.55
N LYS A 109 2.85 -6.39 1.11
CA LYS A 109 3.02 -7.83 0.90
C LYS A 109 2.15 -8.67 1.83
N PHE A 110 2.01 -8.27 3.09
CA PHE A 110 1.46 -9.11 4.15
C PHE A 110 0.17 -8.58 4.77
N ASP A 111 -0.32 -7.43 4.29
CA ASP A 111 -1.52 -6.75 4.82
C ASP A 111 -1.48 -6.46 6.33
N GLU A 112 -0.26 -6.35 6.87
CA GLU A 112 0.04 -6.07 8.29
C GLU A 112 1.16 -5.02 8.36
N THR A 113 1.15 -4.15 9.37
CA THR A 113 2.27 -3.19 9.51
C THR A 113 3.49 -3.88 10.13
N LEU A 114 4.70 -3.51 9.69
CA LEU A 114 5.93 -4.05 10.28
C LEU A 114 5.97 -3.80 11.80
N THR A 115 5.55 -2.61 12.25
CA THR A 115 5.51 -2.27 13.67
C THR A 115 4.55 -3.16 14.45
N ASP A 116 3.36 -3.46 13.92
CA ASP A 116 2.41 -4.35 14.60
C ASP A 116 2.94 -5.78 14.67
N ARG A 117 3.62 -6.25 13.62
CA ARG A 117 4.32 -7.53 13.67
C ARG A 117 5.39 -7.53 14.75
N MET A 118 6.29 -6.55 14.78
CA MET A 118 7.35 -6.48 15.80
C MET A 118 6.80 -6.40 17.22
N ARG A 119 5.66 -5.73 17.45
CA ARG A 119 5.00 -5.73 18.77
C ARG A 119 4.45 -7.09 19.20
N LYS A 120 4.10 -7.97 18.26
CA LYS A 120 3.63 -9.32 18.56
C LYS A 120 4.79 -10.26 18.86
N GLU A 121 5.90 -10.06 18.16
CA GLU A 121 7.07 -10.94 18.25
C GLU A 121 8.02 -10.59 19.40
N LEU A 122 8.22 -9.29 19.67
CA LEU A 122 9.18 -8.82 20.65
C LEU A 122 8.49 -8.46 21.96
N ASP A 123 9.19 -8.66 23.07
CA ASP A 123 8.76 -8.11 24.34
C ASP A 123 8.88 -6.58 24.37
N THR A 124 8.52 -5.96 25.50
CA THR A 124 8.51 -4.50 25.59
C THR A 124 9.90 -3.89 25.45
N ASP A 125 10.92 -4.50 26.07
CA ASP A 125 12.27 -3.94 26.08
C ASP A 125 12.95 -4.15 24.71
N ASP A 126 12.76 -5.32 24.12
CA ASP A 126 13.28 -5.64 22.80
C ASP A 126 12.59 -4.84 21.69
N PHE A 127 11.28 -4.60 21.81
CA PHE A 127 10.57 -3.72 20.89
C PHE A 127 11.11 -2.29 20.96
N GLN A 128 11.39 -1.76 22.16
CA GLN A 128 11.99 -0.43 22.29
C GLN A 128 13.41 -0.39 21.73
N ASN A 129 14.21 -1.43 21.97
CA ASN A 129 15.55 -1.53 21.40
C ASN A 129 15.50 -1.55 19.86
N TRP A 130 14.68 -2.43 19.28
CA TRP A 130 14.43 -2.48 17.84
C TRP A 130 14.02 -1.11 17.29
N HIS A 131 13.04 -0.46 17.95
CA HIS A 131 12.54 0.85 17.54
C HIS A 131 13.65 1.90 17.53
N ASN A 132 14.48 1.95 18.56
CA ASN A 132 15.62 2.88 18.66
C ASN A 132 16.70 2.63 17.60
N ILE A 133 16.87 1.39 17.13
CA ILE A 133 17.82 1.07 16.06
C ILE A 133 17.31 1.56 14.70
N VAL A 134 16.01 1.36 14.42
CA VAL A 134 15.42 1.64 13.10
C VAL A 134 15.07 3.11 12.85
N THR A 135 14.88 3.90 13.91
CA THR A 135 14.62 5.35 13.84
C THR A 135 15.89 6.18 13.91
#